data_AF-A0A150P5A1-F1
#
_entry.id   AF-A0A150P5A1-F1
#
_cell.length_a   1.000
_cell.length_b   1.000
_cell.length_c   1.000
_cell.angle_alpha   90.00
_cell.angle_beta   90.00
_cell.angle_gamma   90.00
#
_symmetry.space_group_name_H-M   'P 1'
#
loop_
_entity.id
_entity.type
_entity.pdbx_description
1 polymer ?
#
loop_
_entity_poly.entity_id
_entity_poly.type
_entity_poly.pdbx_seq_one_letter_code
_entity_poly.pdbx_strand_id
1 'polypeptide(L)'
;GEGHCPGHGPTDPPPHVNWWQGLIGVNNEAAGKGGINSLLWRYHNDANPCDPKNQPPPYLASVLNFGLLAFIIYRFGRKPIAEALKKRKQTIMQELDNASRLKKEAEERLDEYEDKLTRLEETLAELKAEHAAQAELEKAHVLAEAEQRRVRMRRDAEFRIEQELKEARAILLQEAVQNAVTAAEELLRQRVNREDLDRVNEEYLKAIPAAVSAGAARGAQTTGAAT
;
A
#
# COMPACT_ATOMS: atom_id res chain seq x y z
N GLY A 1 90.34 4.66 48.12
CA GLY A 1 89.70 4.61 49.44
C GLY A 1 88.22 4.63 49.20
N GLU A 2 87.58 3.47 49.34
CA GLU A 2 86.13 3.33 49.15
C GLU A 2 85.44 4.16 50.23
N GLY A 3 84.73 5.22 49.81
CA GLY A 3 84.00 6.10 50.71
C GLY A 3 82.81 5.36 51.29
N HIS A 4 83.01 4.71 52.42
CA HIS A 4 81.93 4.12 53.20
C HIS A 4 81.04 5.25 53.72
N CYS A 5 79.76 5.22 53.34
CA CYS A 5 78.81 6.21 53.81
C CYS A 5 78.39 5.87 55.24
N PRO A 6 78.38 6.84 56.16
CA PRO A 6 77.99 6.58 57.55
C PRO A 6 76.54 6.09 57.61
N GLY A 7 76.32 4.93 58.23
CA GLY A 7 74.99 4.33 58.41
C GLY A 7 74.74 3.04 57.62
N HIS A 8 75.74 2.52 56.89
CA HIS A 8 75.61 1.28 56.10
C HIS A 8 76.72 0.23 56.35
N GLY A 9 77.58 0.43 57.35
CA GLY A 9 78.54 -0.58 57.81
C GLY A 9 77.96 -1.51 58.89
N PRO A 10 78.54 -2.73 59.09
CA PRO A 10 78.11 -3.67 60.13
C PRO A 10 78.31 -3.15 61.58
N THR A 11 78.98 -2.00 61.76
CA THR A 11 79.28 -1.37 63.06
C THR A 11 78.63 0.00 63.25
N ASP A 12 77.76 0.46 62.34
CA ASP A 12 77.14 1.78 62.42
C ASP A 12 75.86 1.77 63.29
N PRO A 13 75.54 2.88 64.00
CA PRO A 13 74.27 3.01 64.70
C PRO A 13 73.10 2.98 63.69
N PRO A 14 71.96 2.35 64.04
CA PRO A 14 70.83 2.25 63.12
C PRO A 14 70.33 3.65 62.71
N PRO A 15 69.85 3.81 61.46
CA PRO A 15 69.29 5.09 61.02
C PRO A 15 68.11 5.46 61.92
N HIS A 16 68.01 6.75 62.24
CA HIS A 16 66.91 7.27 63.05
C HIS A 16 65.58 7.05 62.32
N VAL A 17 64.59 6.49 63.03
CA VAL A 17 63.27 6.24 62.44
C VAL A 17 62.53 7.57 62.34
N ASN A 18 62.17 7.94 61.11
CA ASN A 18 61.31 9.08 60.86
C ASN A 18 59.84 8.66 61.04
N TRP A 19 59.18 9.19 62.07
CA TRP A 19 57.78 8.89 62.36
C TRP A 19 56.81 9.92 61.76
N TRP A 20 57.22 11.18 61.55
CA TRP A 20 56.30 12.29 61.28
C TRP A 20 56.75 13.32 60.22
N GLN A 21 58.04 13.40 59.88
CA GLN A 21 58.55 14.42 58.94
C GLN A 21 58.39 13.99 57.47
N GLY A 22 57.77 14.83 56.63
CA GLY A 22 57.60 14.55 55.19
C GLY A 22 56.30 13.86 54.80
N LEU A 23 55.18 14.25 55.43
CA LEU A 23 53.83 13.72 55.21
C LEU A 23 53.34 13.75 53.75
N ILE A 24 53.76 14.74 52.97
CA ILE A 24 53.23 15.00 51.61
C ILE A 24 54.23 14.59 50.52
N GLY A 25 55.54 14.75 50.74
CA GLY A 25 56.55 14.40 49.74
C GLY A 25 57.94 14.98 50.01
N VAL A 26 58.83 14.89 49.01
CA VAL A 26 60.18 15.46 49.04
C VAL A 26 60.13 16.89 48.48
N ASN A 27 60.59 17.87 49.26
CA ASN A 27 60.81 19.23 48.75
C ASN A 27 61.91 19.91 49.59
N ASN A 28 63.10 20.05 49.00
CA ASN A 28 64.30 20.50 49.70
C ASN A 28 64.25 21.98 50.10
N GLU A 29 63.61 22.83 49.27
CA GLU A 29 63.46 24.25 49.56
C GLU A 29 62.44 24.52 50.67
N ALA A 30 61.36 23.75 50.70
CA ALA A 30 60.33 23.86 51.73
C ALA A 30 60.79 23.23 53.05
N ALA A 31 61.50 22.09 53.00
CA ALA A 31 62.01 21.42 54.20
C ALA A 31 62.98 22.30 55.02
N GLY A 32 63.77 23.15 54.36
CA GLY A 32 64.73 24.06 55.01
C GLY A 32 64.13 25.27 55.72
N LYS A 33 62.83 25.58 55.49
CA LYS A 33 62.16 26.79 56.04
C LYS A 33 61.67 26.62 57.49
N GLY A 34 61.86 25.45 58.10
CA GLY A 34 61.48 25.17 59.49
C GLY A 34 59.97 25.20 59.75
N GLY A 35 59.56 24.85 60.97
CA GLY A 35 58.16 24.84 61.39
C GLY A 35 57.32 23.76 60.68
N ILE A 36 56.07 24.09 60.33
CA ILE A 36 55.13 23.15 59.70
C ILE A 36 55.66 22.56 58.38
N ASN A 37 56.57 23.26 57.69
CA ASN A 37 57.13 22.78 56.43
C ASN A 37 58.01 21.54 56.61
N SER A 38 58.68 21.39 57.76
CA SER A 38 59.47 20.21 58.08
C SER A 38 58.63 18.96 58.36
N LEU A 39 57.35 19.14 58.71
CA LEU A 39 56.39 18.04 58.87
C LEU A 39 55.79 17.62 57.53
N LEU A 40 55.58 18.57 56.62
CA LEU A 40 54.96 18.30 55.32
C LEU A 40 55.97 17.81 54.27
N TRP A 41 57.20 18.33 54.30
CA TRP A 41 58.22 18.10 53.28
C TRP A 41 59.48 17.50 53.90
N ARG A 42 59.96 16.39 53.33
CA ARG A 42 61.26 15.81 53.70
C ARG A 42 62.38 16.35 52.81
N TYR A 43 63.57 16.47 53.38
CA TYR A 43 64.80 16.76 52.64
C TYR A 43 65.39 15.44 52.13
N HIS A 44 65.59 15.33 50.82
CA HIS A 44 66.28 14.22 50.19
C HIS A 44 67.06 14.73 48.98
N ASN A 45 68.36 14.48 48.97
CA ASN A 45 69.26 14.90 47.91
C ASN A 45 69.76 13.69 47.14
N ASP A 46 69.19 13.44 45.96
CA ASP A 46 69.55 12.30 45.09
C ASP A 46 70.96 12.43 44.49
N ALA A 47 71.54 13.64 44.45
CA ALA A 47 72.87 13.88 43.89
C ALA A 47 74.02 13.47 44.83
N ASN A 48 73.76 13.46 46.15
CA ASN A 48 74.70 13.01 47.17
C ASN A 48 73.98 12.05 48.12
N PRO A 49 74.03 10.72 47.85
CA PRO A 49 73.30 9.74 48.66
C PRO A 49 73.78 9.68 50.12
N CYS A 50 74.97 10.22 50.41
CA CYS A 50 75.63 10.18 51.72
C CYS A 50 75.53 11.50 52.49
N ASP A 51 74.57 12.36 52.14
CA ASP A 51 74.27 13.60 52.86
C ASP A 51 73.62 13.28 54.23
N PRO A 52 74.20 13.72 55.37
CA PRO A 52 73.64 13.49 56.70
C PRO A 52 72.28 14.16 56.92
N LYS A 53 71.85 15.06 56.02
CA LYS A 53 70.53 15.69 56.05
C LYS A 53 69.44 14.86 55.37
N ASN A 54 69.79 13.76 54.69
CA ASN A 54 68.82 12.90 54.02
C ASN A 54 67.92 12.18 55.04
N GLN A 55 66.62 12.44 54.98
CA GLN A 55 65.65 11.86 55.91
C GLN A 55 64.98 10.62 55.31
N PRO A 56 64.88 9.50 56.07
CA PRO A 56 64.13 8.33 55.63
C PRO A 56 62.63 8.66 55.51
N PRO A 57 61.88 7.93 54.69
CA PRO A 57 60.45 8.18 54.51
C PRO A 57 59.67 7.96 55.82
N PRO A 58 58.66 8.80 56.11
CA PRO A 58 57.91 8.67 57.35
C PRO A 58 56.90 7.53 57.29
N TYR A 59 57.02 6.53 58.15
CA TYR A 59 56.14 5.35 58.12
C TYR A 59 54.73 5.65 58.65
N LEU A 60 54.61 6.20 59.87
CA LEU A 60 53.31 6.42 60.53
C LEU A 60 52.50 7.51 59.84
N ALA A 61 53.16 8.58 59.40
CA ALA A 61 52.57 9.67 58.64
C ALA A 61 51.99 9.18 57.29
N SER A 62 52.68 8.28 56.58
CA SER A 62 52.17 7.66 55.34
C SER A 62 50.95 6.76 55.61
N VAL A 63 50.96 5.99 56.69
CA VAL A 63 49.81 5.17 57.11
C VAL A 63 48.60 6.04 57.47
N LEU A 64 48.83 7.17 58.15
CA LEU A 64 47.77 8.13 58.50
C LEU A 64 47.21 8.83 57.25
N ASN A 65 48.05 9.22 56.30
CA ASN A 65 47.62 9.80 55.02
C ASN A 65 46.79 8.80 54.21
N PHE A 66 47.26 7.55 54.09
CA PHE A 66 46.50 6.48 53.45
C PHE A 66 45.18 6.21 54.18
N GLY A 67 45.18 6.20 55.51
CA GLY A 67 43.98 6.07 56.32
C GLY A 67 42.98 7.21 56.11
N LEU A 68 43.46 8.45 56.02
CA LEU A 68 42.63 9.63 55.72
C LEU A 68 42.03 9.54 54.31
N LEU A 69 42.84 9.19 53.31
CA LEU A 69 42.37 8.98 51.94
C LEU A 69 41.35 7.85 51.86
N ALA A 70 41.61 6.70 52.50
CA ALA A 70 40.69 5.58 52.57
C ALA A 70 39.40 5.96 53.30
N PHE A 71 39.47 6.77 54.35
CA PHE A 71 38.30 7.29 55.05
C PHE A 71 37.46 8.20 54.16
N ILE A 72 38.09 9.10 53.40
CA ILE A 72 37.41 9.96 52.42
C ILE A 72 36.74 9.11 51.34
N ILE A 73 37.45 8.15 50.74
CA ILE A 73 36.91 7.26 49.71
C ILE A 73 35.77 6.41 50.26
N TYR A 74 35.90 5.87 51.46
CA TYR A 74 34.84 5.11 52.11
C TYR A 74 33.61 5.98 52.41
N ARG A 75 33.82 7.20 52.91
CA ARG A 75 32.74 8.11 53.30
C ARG A 75 32.01 8.73 52.12
N PHE A 76 32.71 9.00 51.02
CA PHE A 76 32.15 9.63 49.81
C PHE A 76 31.85 8.64 48.69
N GLY A 77 32.63 7.57 48.53
CA GLY A 77 32.51 6.61 47.42
C GLY A 77 31.40 5.57 47.58
N ARG A 78 31.01 5.23 48.82
CA ARG A 78 29.95 4.23 49.06
C ARG A 78 28.61 4.57 48.41
N LYS A 79 28.20 5.85 48.45
CA LYS A 79 26.93 6.31 47.87
C LYS A 79 26.91 6.25 46.33
N PRO A 80 27.83 6.91 45.60
CA PRO A 80 27.81 6.92 44.13
C PRO A 80 28.03 5.53 43.53
N ILE A 81 28.85 4.67 44.15
CA ILE A 81 29.06 3.30 43.68
C ILE A 81 27.78 2.46 43.82
N ALA A 82 27.10 2.54 44.97
CA ALA A 82 25.85 1.83 45.19
C ALA A 82 24.73 2.35 44.26
N GLU A 83 24.64 3.67 44.06
CA GLU A 83 23.68 4.28 43.13
C GLU A 83 23.94 3.87 41.68
N ALA A 84 25.20 3.84 41.23
CA ALA A 84 25.56 3.40 39.89
C ALA A 84 25.20 1.93 39.64
N LEU A 85 25.47 1.04 40.61
CA LEU A 85 25.08 -0.38 40.53
C LEU A 85 23.56 -0.55 40.54
N LYS A 86 22.84 0.21 41.39
CA LYS A 86 21.37 0.20 41.42
C LYS A 86 20.79 0.68 40.09
N LYS A 87 21.33 1.76 39.52
CA LYS A 87 20.93 2.28 38.21
C LYS A 87 21.16 1.25 37.11
N ARG A 88 22.34 0.63 37.05
CA ARG A 88 22.63 -0.45 36.09
C ARG A 88 21.65 -1.61 36.23
N LYS A 89 21.38 -2.07 37.46
CA LYS A 89 20.38 -3.12 37.71
C LYS A 89 19.00 -2.71 37.22
N GLN A 90 18.58 -1.48 37.51
CA GLN A 90 17.28 -0.95 37.06
C GLN A 90 17.20 -0.87 35.53
N THR A 91 18.23 -0.37 34.86
CA THR A 91 18.29 -0.32 33.40
C THR A 91 18.18 -1.72 32.78
N ILE A 92 18.96 -2.69 33.28
CA ILE A 92 18.89 -4.07 32.78
C ILE A 92 17.50 -4.68 33.00
N MET A 93 16.88 -4.45 34.15
CA MET A 93 15.53 -4.94 34.43
C MET A 93 14.49 -4.28 33.52
N GLN A 94 14.62 -2.99 33.25
CA GLN A 94 13.75 -2.27 32.31
C GLN A 94 13.95 -2.75 30.87
N GLU A 95 15.19 -2.99 30.44
CA GLU A 95 15.49 -3.53 29.11
C GLU A 95 14.93 -4.95 28.95
N LEU A 96 15.05 -5.79 29.98
CA LEU A 96 14.49 -7.14 29.97
C LEU A 96 12.96 -7.13 29.94
N ASP A 97 12.33 -6.27 30.75
CA ASP A 97 10.87 -6.09 30.76
C ASP A 97 10.37 -5.60 29.40
N ASN A 98 11.02 -4.57 28.84
CA ASN A 98 10.70 -4.07 27.50
C ASN A 98 10.89 -5.14 26.42
N ALA A 99 11.98 -5.91 26.45
CA ALA A 99 12.22 -6.99 25.51
C ALA A 99 11.15 -8.09 25.63
N SER A 100 10.76 -8.44 26.85
CA SER A 100 9.68 -9.42 27.08
C SER A 100 8.32 -8.92 26.59
N ARG A 101 8.01 -7.64 26.80
CA ARG A 101 6.79 -7.01 26.30
C ARG A 101 6.77 -6.98 24.77
N LEU A 102 7.86 -6.54 24.14
CA LEU A 102 8.00 -6.51 22.68
C LEU A 102 7.88 -7.91 22.08
N LYS A 103 8.45 -8.94 22.73
CA LYS A 103 8.30 -10.33 22.29
C LYS A 103 6.84 -10.77 22.34
N LYS A 104 6.14 -10.49 23.45
CA LYS A 104 4.73 -10.82 23.62
C LYS A 104 3.84 -10.08 22.62
N GLU A 105 4.08 -8.79 22.39
CA GLU A 105 3.39 -8.01 21.37
C GLU A 105 3.65 -8.57 19.96
N ALA A 106 4.89 -8.97 19.64
CA ALA A 106 5.21 -9.58 18.35
C ALA A 106 4.51 -10.94 18.16
N GLU A 107 4.45 -11.77 19.21
CA GLU A 107 3.74 -13.05 19.19
C GLU A 107 2.24 -12.84 19.01
N GLU A 108 1.61 -11.92 19.76
CA GLU A 108 0.19 -11.58 19.60
C GLU A 108 -0.13 -11.04 18.19
N ARG A 109 0.78 -10.26 17.59
CA ARG A 109 0.63 -9.78 16.21
C ARG A 109 0.78 -10.89 15.19
N LEU A 110 1.67 -11.85 15.43
CA LEU A 110 1.86 -13.00 14.55
C LEU A 110 0.58 -13.84 14.53
N ASP A 111 0.05 -14.19 15.70
CA ASP A 111 -1.21 -14.92 15.83
C ASP A 111 -2.37 -14.16 15.14
N GLU A 112 -2.45 -12.84 15.31
CA GLU A 112 -3.46 -12.00 14.64
C GLU A 112 -3.32 -12.05 13.10
N TYR A 113 -2.10 -12.12 12.57
CA TYR A 113 -1.88 -12.23 11.13
C TYR A 113 -2.16 -13.63 10.60
N GLU A 114 -1.83 -14.69 11.34
CA GLU A 114 -2.15 -16.06 10.99
C GLU A 114 -3.68 -16.27 10.94
N ASP A 115 -4.40 -15.75 11.94
CA ASP A 115 -5.87 -15.74 11.97
C ASP A 115 -6.47 -14.96 10.79
N LYS A 116 -5.86 -13.85 10.40
CA LYS A 116 -6.32 -13.08 9.22
C LYS A 116 -6.05 -13.84 7.92
N LEU A 117 -4.90 -14.49 7.79
CA LEU A 117 -4.55 -15.26 6.60
C LEU A 117 -5.51 -16.44 6.40
N THR A 118 -5.78 -17.20 7.46
CA THR A 118 -6.74 -18.31 7.41
C THR A 118 -8.15 -17.84 7.00
N ARG A 119 -8.65 -16.76 7.59
CA ARG A 119 -9.93 -16.16 7.18
C ARG A 119 -9.94 -15.64 5.74
N LEU A 120 -8.83 -15.08 5.27
CA LEU A 120 -8.70 -14.64 3.88
C LEU A 120 -8.72 -15.83 2.91
N GLU A 121 -8.08 -16.94 3.26
CA GLU A 121 -8.12 -18.17 2.45
C GLU A 121 -9.54 -18.73 2.36
N GLU A 122 -10.27 -18.77 3.48
CA GLU A 122 -11.68 -19.17 3.51
C GLU A 122 -12.55 -18.24 2.64
N THR A 123 -12.41 -16.92 2.81
CA THR A 123 -13.16 -15.92 2.04
C THR A 123 -12.85 -16.02 0.55
N LEU A 124 -11.59 -16.27 0.17
CA LEU A 124 -11.18 -16.45 -1.22
C LEU A 124 -11.77 -17.74 -1.81
N ALA A 125 -11.85 -18.81 -1.03
CA ALA A 125 -12.46 -20.06 -1.47
C ALA A 125 -13.98 -19.87 -1.70
N GLU A 126 -14.66 -19.20 -0.78
CA GLU A 126 -16.08 -18.85 -0.91
C GLU A 126 -16.33 -17.95 -2.13
N LEU A 127 -15.54 -16.88 -2.28
CA LEU A 127 -15.65 -15.95 -3.40
C LEU A 127 -15.41 -16.64 -4.75
N LYS A 128 -14.44 -17.56 -4.83
CA LYS A 128 -14.21 -18.36 -6.04
C LYS A 128 -15.40 -19.26 -6.36
N ALA A 129 -15.99 -19.91 -5.35
CA ALA A 129 -17.16 -20.76 -5.54
C ALA A 129 -18.38 -19.95 -6.00
N GLU A 130 -18.62 -18.79 -5.38
CA GLU A 130 -19.70 -17.87 -5.75
C GLU A 130 -19.50 -17.35 -7.18
N HIS A 131 -18.30 -16.88 -7.53
CA HIS A 131 -18.01 -16.42 -8.88
C HIS A 131 -18.14 -17.52 -9.93
N ALA A 132 -17.74 -18.75 -9.63
CA ALA A 132 -17.94 -19.87 -10.55
C ALA A 132 -19.43 -20.17 -10.77
N ALA A 133 -20.25 -20.13 -9.70
CA ALA A 133 -21.69 -20.31 -9.80
C ALA A 133 -22.36 -19.16 -10.58
N GLN A 134 -21.99 -17.91 -10.30
CA GLN A 134 -22.46 -16.74 -11.03
C GLN A 134 -22.06 -16.78 -12.50
N ALA A 135 -20.83 -17.21 -12.82
CA ALA A 135 -20.35 -17.33 -14.19
C ALA A 135 -21.15 -18.36 -15.01
N GLU A 136 -21.47 -19.52 -14.42
CA GLU A 136 -22.30 -20.51 -15.11
C GLU A 136 -23.76 -20.04 -15.28
N LEU A 137 -24.32 -19.33 -14.29
CA LEU A 137 -25.65 -18.71 -14.42
C LEU A 137 -25.68 -17.65 -15.53
N GLU A 138 -24.70 -16.75 -15.56
CA GLU A 138 -24.62 -15.69 -16.56
C GLU A 138 -24.40 -16.27 -17.95
N LYS A 139 -23.54 -17.28 -18.08
CA LYS A 139 -23.34 -18.01 -19.33
C LYS A 139 -24.63 -18.67 -19.82
N ALA A 140 -25.41 -19.30 -18.94
CA ALA A 140 -26.70 -19.86 -19.30
C ALA A 140 -27.69 -18.78 -19.75
N HIS A 141 -27.70 -17.62 -19.06
CA HIS A 141 -28.53 -16.48 -19.42
C HIS A 141 -28.16 -15.90 -20.80
N VAL A 142 -26.87 -15.66 -21.06
CA VAL A 142 -26.37 -15.16 -22.35
C VAL A 142 -26.68 -16.13 -23.47
N LEU A 143 -26.54 -17.44 -23.26
CA LEU A 143 -26.90 -18.45 -24.26
C LEU A 143 -28.41 -18.45 -24.55
N ALA A 144 -29.25 -18.37 -23.52
CA ALA A 144 -30.69 -18.30 -23.69
C ALA A 144 -31.11 -17.02 -24.44
N GLU A 145 -30.50 -15.88 -24.10
CA GLU A 145 -30.75 -14.61 -24.79
C GLU A 145 -30.28 -14.65 -26.25
N ALA A 146 -29.09 -15.21 -26.51
CA ALA A 146 -28.56 -15.38 -27.85
C ALA A 146 -29.49 -16.24 -28.72
N GLU A 147 -30.03 -17.33 -28.16
CA GLU A 147 -30.97 -18.19 -28.87
C GLU A 147 -32.31 -17.49 -29.14
N GLN A 148 -32.85 -16.74 -28.17
CA GLN A 148 -34.04 -15.93 -28.40
C GLN A 148 -33.81 -14.86 -29.47
N ARG A 149 -32.67 -14.17 -29.45
CA ARG A 149 -32.29 -13.18 -30.48
C ARG A 149 -32.15 -13.83 -31.84
N ARG A 150 -31.55 -15.03 -31.92
CA ARG A 150 -31.42 -15.81 -33.16
C ARG A 150 -32.79 -16.14 -33.75
N VAL A 151 -33.74 -16.60 -32.93
CA VAL A 151 -35.10 -16.92 -33.37
C VAL A 151 -35.83 -15.66 -33.88
N ARG A 152 -35.74 -14.54 -33.14
CA ARG A 152 -36.34 -13.26 -33.58
C ARG A 152 -35.73 -12.77 -34.88
N MET A 153 -34.40 -12.78 -35.00
CA MET A 153 -33.69 -12.37 -36.21
C MET A 153 -34.11 -13.21 -37.42
N ARG A 154 -34.26 -14.53 -37.24
CA ARG A 154 -34.73 -15.41 -38.31
C ARG A 154 -36.15 -15.07 -38.73
N ARG A 155 -37.07 -14.88 -37.78
CA ARG A 155 -38.45 -14.49 -38.06
C ARG A 155 -38.52 -13.15 -38.78
N ASP A 156 -37.74 -12.17 -38.35
CA ASP A 156 -37.69 -10.84 -38.97
C ASP A 156 -37.12 -10.92 -40.39
N ALA A 157 -36.10 -11.77 -40.62
CA ALA A 157 -35.56 -12.00 -41.95
C ALA A 157 -36.58 -12.69 -42.87
N GLU A 158 -37.27 -13.73 -42.39
CA GLU A 158 -38.34 -14.41 -43.15
C GLU A 158 -39.47 -13.43 -43.50
N PHE A 159 -39.92 -12.61 -42.54
CA PHE A 159 -40.92 -11.58 -42.79
C PHE A 159 -40.46 -10.54 -43.81
N ARG A 160 -39.20 -10.07 -43.74
CA ARG A 160 -38.64 -9.14 -44.73
C ARG A 160 -38.59 -9.77 -46.12
N ILE A 161 -38.13 -11.01 -46.24
CA ILE A 161 -38.10 -11.74 -47.51
C ILE A 161 -39.50 -11.83 -48.11
N GLU A 162 -40.52 -12.13 -47.30
CA GLU A 162 -41.91 -12.18 -47.78
C GLU A 162 -42.41 -10.82 -48.30
N GLN A 163 -42.10 -9.73 -47.60
CA GLN A 163 -42.46 -8.38 -48.03
C GLN A 163 -41.76 -8.01 -49.35
N GLU A 164 -40.45 -8.23 -49.44
CA GLU A 164 -39.65 -7.97 -50.64
C GLU A 164 -40.13 -8.80 -51.84
N LEU A 165 -40.47 -10.08 -51.63
CA LEU A 165 -41.04 -10.92 -52.69
C LEU A 165 -42.41 -10.42 -53.14
N LYS A 166 -43.24 -9.94 -52.22
CA LYS A 166 -44.56 -9.37 -52.56
C LYS A 166 -44.42 -8.09 -53.36
N GLU A 167 -43.49 -7.21 -52.96
CA GLU A 167 -43.17 -5.98 -53.67
C GLU A 167 -42.60 -6.26 -55.06
N ALA A 168 -41.61 -7.15 -55.17
CA ALA A 168 -41.04 -7.57 -56.45
C ALA A 168 -42.09 -8.15 -57.40
N ARG A 169 -43.02 -8.98 -56.90
CA ARG A 169 -44.13 -9.50 -57.70
C ARG A 169 -45.06 -8.40 -58.19
N ALA A 170 -45.37 -7.41 -57.34
CA ALA A 170 -46.22 -6.28 -57.73
C ALA A 170 -45.56 -5.44 -58.83
N ILE A 171 -44.26 -5.18 -58.72
CA ILE A 171 -43.47 -4.45 -59.73
C ILE A 171 -43.47 -5.22 -61.06
N LEU A 172 -43.18 -6.54 -61.04
CA LEU A 172 -43.17 -7.36 -62.25
C LEU A 172 -44.55 -7.42 -62.93
N LEU A 173 -45.64 -7.50 -62.16
CA LEU A 173 -46.99 -7.47 -62.71
C LEU A 173 -47.30 -6.11 -63.34
N GLN A 174 -46.92 -5.01 -62.69
CA GLN A 174 -47.10 -3.67 -63.23
C GLN A 174 -46.33 -3.50 -64.54
N GLU A 175 -45.08 -3.96 -64.60
CA GLU A 175 -44.25 -3.90 -65.81
C GLU A 175 -44.83 -4.78 -66.94
N ALA A 176 -45.30 -5.99 -66.62
CA ALA A 176 -45.96 -6.87 -67.60
C ALA A 176 -47.25 -6.25 -68.16
N VAL A 177 -48.09 -5.65 -67.32
CA VAL A 177 -49.30 -4.94 -67.76
C VAL A 177 -48.93 -3.75 -68.63
N GLN A 178 -47.94 -2.94 -68.23
CA GLN A 178 -47.48 -1.80 -69.01
C GLN A 178 -46.98 -2.23 -70.39
N ASN A 179 -46.15 -3.26 -70.46
CA ASN A 179 -45.63 -3.81 -71.72
C ASN A 179 -46.75 -4.38 -72.61
N ALA A 180 -47.73 -5.08 -72.02
CA ALA A 180 -48.88 -5.59 -72.75
C ALA A 180 -49.76 -4.47 -73.33
N VAL A 181 -49.99 -3.39 -72.56
CA VAL A 181 -50.70 -2.20 -73.03
C VAL A 181 -49.94 -1.53 -74.18
N THR A 182 -48.63 -1.35 -74.06
CA THR A 182 -47.80 -0.77 -75.13
C THR A 182 -47.82 -1.63 -76.40
N ALA A 183 -47.72 -2.96 -76.27
CA ALA A 183 -47.82 -3.87 -77.42
C ALA A 183 -49.21 -3.84 -78.07
N ALA A 184 -50.28 -3.78 -77.27
CA ALA A 184 -51.65 -3.66 -77.76
C ALA A 184 -51.88 -2.32 -78.47
N GLU A 185 -51.34 -1.22 -77.94
CA GLU A 185 -51.39 0.11 -78.56
C GLU A 185 -50.66 0.10 -79.91
N GLU A 186 -49.49 -0.51 -79.99
CA GLU A 186 -48.72 -0.62 -81.23
C GLU A 186 -49.44 -1.47 -82.29
N LEU A 187 -50.05 -2.60 -81.88
CA LEU A 187 -50.91 -3.42 -82.75
C LEU A 187 -52.15 -2.66 -83.22
N LEU A 188 -52.85 -1.94 -82.33
CA LEU A 188 -54.00 -1.11 -82.68
C LEU A 188 -53.63 -0.02 -83.68
N ARG A 189 -52.50 0.70 -83.46
CA ARG A 189 -52.00 1.70 -84.41
C ARG A 189 -51.71 1.10 -85.81
N GLN A 190 -51.27 -0.15 -85.88
CA GLN A 190 -50.98 -0.83 -87.15
C GLN A 190 -52.23 -1.41 -87.84
N ARG A 191 -53.30 -1.72 -87.11
CA ARG A 191 -54.46 -2.51 -87.61
C ARG A 191 -55.79 -1.76 -87.64
N VAL A 192 -55.92 -0.59 -87.00
CA VAL A 192 -57.15 0.20 -86.98
C VAL A 192 -57.51 0.73 -88.37
N ASN A 193 -58.75 0.49 -88.80
CA ASN A 193 -59.35 1.05 -90.01
C ASN A 193 -60.47 2.07 -89.65
N ARG A 194 -61.05 2.75 -90.65
CA ARG A 194 -62.11 3.75 -90.41
C ARG A 194 -63.43 3.16 -89.89
N GLU A 195 -63.79 1.95 -90.31
CA GLU A 195 -65.04 1.28 -89.87
C GLU A 195 -65.00 0.90 -88.39
N ASP A 196 -63.84 0.51 -87.87
CA ASP A 196 -63.65 0.22 -86.45
C ASP A 196 -63.80 1.47 -85.57
N LEU A 197 -63.31 2.63 -86.03
CA LEU A 197 -63.47 3.90 -85.32
C LEU A 197 -64.94 4.35 -85.27
N ASP A 198 -65.65 4.23 -86.39
CA ASP A 198 -67.08 4.59 -86.47
C ASP A 198 -67.93 3.70 -85.55
N ARG A 199 -67.65 2.38 -85.50
CA ARG A 199 -68.30 1.44 -84.59
C ARG A 199 -68.07 1.77 -83.11
N VAL A 200 -66.83 2.08 -82.72
CA VAL A 200 -66.50 2.46 -81.32
C VAL A 200 -67.18 3.78 -80.94
N ASN A 201 -67.26 4.74 -81.87
CA ASN A 201 -67.97 6.00 -81.65
C ASN A 201 -69.48 5.79 -81.43
N GLU A 202 -70.12 4.94 -82.24
CA GLU A 202 -71.53 4.59 -82.03
C GLU A 202 -71.78 3.89 -80.69
N GLU A 203 -70.88 3.00 -80.27
CA GLU A 203 -70.99 2.29 -79.00
C GLU A 203 -70.79 3.24 -77.80
N TYR A 204 -69.88 4.22 -77.91
CA TYR A 204 -69.71 5.28 -76.92
C TYR A 204 -70.96 6.16 -76.80
N LEU A 205 -71.55 6.56 -77.94
CA LEU A 205 -72.79 7.35 -77.96
C LEU A 205 -73.99 6.59 -77.36
N LYS A 206 -74.04 5.26 -77.51
CA LYS A 206 -75.04 4.41 -76.84
C LYS A 206 -74.79 4.23 -75.35
N ALA A 207 -73.54 4.26 -74.89
CA ALA A 207 -73.19 4.08 -73.47
C ALA A 207 -73.49 5.32 -72.60
N ILE A 208 -73.39 6.53 -73.15
CA ILE A 208 -73.67 7.79 -72.43
C ILE A 208 -75.06 7.82 -71.76
N PRO A 209 -76.17 7.52 -72.45
CA PRO A 209 -77.49 7.52 -71.81
C PRO A 209 -77.64 6.43 -70.71
N ALA A 210 -76.94 5.30 -70.83
CA ALA A 210 -76.95 4.24 -69.82
C ALA A 210 -76.18 4.64 -68.54
N ALA A 211 -75.04 5.31 -68.67
CA ALA A 211 -74.26 5.78 -67.51
C ALA A 211 -74.92 6.98 -66.80
N VAL A 212 -75.51 7.90 -67.55
CA VAL A 212 -76.23 9.06 -67.02
C VAL A 212 -77.52 8.64 -66.29
N SER A 213 -78.26 7.66 -66.82
CA SER A 213 -79.45 7.11 -66.14
C SER A 213 -79.08 6.29 -64.89
N ALA A 214 -77.98 5.54 -64.89
CA ALA A 214 -77.47 4.83 -63.71
C ALA A 214 -76.92 5.77 -62.61
N GLY A 215 -76.45 6.97 -62.97
CA GLY A 215 -76.08 8.03 -62.03
C GLY A 215 -77.30 8.76 -61.46
N ALA A 216 -78.31 9.05 -62.30
CA ALA A 216 -79.56 9.70 -61.88
C ALA A 216 -80.40 8.82 -60.95
N ALA A 217 -80.42 7.49 -61.16
CA ALA A 217 -81.11 6.55 -60.28
C ALA A 217 -80.48 6.44 -58.87
N ARG A 218 -79.16 6.67 -58.75
CA ARG A 218 -78.46 6.69 -57.45
C ARG A 218 -78.71 7.99 -56.66
N GLY A 219 -78.94 9.11 -57.33
CA GLY A 219 -79.26 10.39 -56.67
C GLY A 219 -80.70 10.48 -56.11
N ALA A 220 -81.65 9.74 -56.67
CA ALA A 220 -83.04 9.72 -56.19
C ALA A 220 -83.27 8.84 -54.93
N GLN A 221 -82.37 7.90 -54.64
CA GLN A 221 -82.46 7.05 -53.43
C GLN A 221 -81.92 7.74 -52.17
N THR A 222 -81.14 8.82 -52.30
CA THR A 222 -80.54 9.51 -51.14
C THR A 222 -81.41 10.65 -50.57
N THR A 223 -82.50 11.05 -51.24
CA THR A 223 -83.40 12.13 -50.76
C THR A 223 -84.69 11.63 -50.10
N GLY A 224 -84.98 10.32 -50.14
CA GLY A 224 -86.13 9.70 -49.45
C GLY A 224 -85.85 9.15 -48.05
N ALA A 225 -84.61 9.29 -47.54
CA ALA A 225 -84.18 8.74 -46.24
C ALA A 225 -83.87 9.83 -45.19
N ALA A 226 -84.47 11.02 -45.33
CA ALA A 226 -84.37 12.11 -44.36
C ALA A 226 -85.78 12.55 -43.90
N THR A 227 -86.48 11.64 -43.24
CA THR A 227 -87.50 11.88 -42.19
C THR A 227 -87.47 10.72 -41.22
#